data_AF-A0A150GX20-F1
#
_entry.id   AF-A0A150GX20-F1
#
_cell.length_a   1.000
_cell.length_b   1.000
_cell.length_c   1.000
_cell.angle_alpha   90.00
_cell.angle_beta   90.00
_cell.angle_gamma   90.00
#
_symmetry.space_group_name_H-M   'P 1'
#
loop_
_entity.id
_entity.type
_entity.pdbx_description
1 polymer ?
#
loop_
_entity_poly.entity_id
_entity_poly.type
_entity_poly.pdbx_seq_one_letter_code
_entity_poly.pdbx_strand_id
1 'polypeptide(L)'
;MSAQRRLQVLGNHFLAAETGLEPGAVLRQGTAASSSSAPYASVDGKTNSYGRVHGAVSREPAQWRRVPVVNRETLTDVIYEKAVGEGIAKITINRPEKRNAFRPRTVQELSWCFGDARDDPQVGVIIFTGAGTLAFCSGGDQEVRGKGGYVGEDGIARLNVLDLQVQIRRLPKPVVAMVAGYAVGGGHILHMICDLTL
;
A
#
# COMPACT_ATOMS: atom_id res chain seq x y z
N MET A 1 2.78 -19.08 10.40
CA MET A 1 2.00 -18.77 9.18
C MET A 1 3.00 -18.60 8.02
N SER A 2 2.89 -19.36 6.91
CA SER A 2 3.90 -19.36 5.83
C SER A 2 3.88 -18.04 5.03
N ALA A 3 5.01 -17.63 4.45
CA ALA A 3 5.12 -16.40 3.66
C ALA A 3 4.18 -16.38 2.43
N GLN A 4 3.91 -17.53 1.82
CA GLN A 4 2.98 -17.66 0.70
C GLN A 4 1.52 -17.42 1.11
N ARG A 5 1.14 -17.73 2.37
CA ARG A 5 -0.21 -17.45 2.87
C ARG A 5 -0.54 -15.99 2.97
N ARG A 6 0.48 -15.19 3.24
CA ARG A 6 0.36 -13.75 3.38
C ARG A 6 0.11 -13.08 2.03
N LEU A 7 0.68 -13.60 0.95
CA LEU A 7 0.58 -13.02 -0.40
C LEU A 7 -0.82 -13.09 -1.02
N GLN A 8 -1.61 -14.14 -0.75
CA GLN A 8 -2.94 -14.28 -1.36
C GLN A 8 -4.04 -13.51 -0.61
N VAL A 9 -3.91 -13.32 0.71
CA VAL A 9 -4.81 -12.45 1.50
C VAL A 9 -4.72 -11.01 1.00
N LEU A 10 -3.54 -10.57 0.54
CA LEU A 10 -3.38 -9.26 -0.09
C LEU A 10 -4.42 -9.06 -1.20
N GLY A 11 -4.71 -10.07 -2.02
CA GLY A 11 -5.64 -10.03 -3.15
C GLY A 11 -6.99 -9.36 -2.86
N ASN A 12 -7.53 -9.60 -1.67
CA ASN A 12 -8.84 -9.08 -1.24
C ASN A 12 -8.74 -7.71 -0.55
N HIS A 13 -7.52 -7.22 -0.33
CA HIS A 13 -7.22 -5.91 0.23
C HIS A 13 -6.98 -4.85 -0.84
N PHE A 14 -6.86 -5.25 -2.10
CA PHE A 14 -6.74 -4.36 -3.25
C PHE A 14 -8.07 -3.71 -3.67
N LEU A 15 -9.22 -4.25 -3.22
CA LEU A 15 -10.55 -3.76 -3.61
C LEU A 15 -11.30 -3.15 -2.41
N ALA A 16 -11.27 -1.82 -2.28
CA ALA A 16 -12.44 -0.95 -2.12
C ALA A 16 -12.06 0.48 -1.69
N ALA A 17 -12.46 1.44 -2.53
CA ALA A 17 -12.91 2.77 -2.11
C ALA A 17 -13.96 3.22 -3.13
N GLU A 18 -15.23 2.90 -2.87
CA GLU A 18 -16.34 3.61 -3.52
C GLU A 18 -16.30 5.06 -3.02
N THR A 19 -15.99 6.00 -3.91
CA THR A 19 -16.16 7.44 -3.66
C THR A 19 -17.34 7.94 -4.48
N GLY A 20 -18.26 8.62 -3.79
CA GLY A 20 -19.54 9.10 -4.28
C GLY A 20 -19.51 9.89 -5.59
N LEU A 21 -20.56 9.67 -6.38
CA LEU A 21 -20.98 10.49 -7.50
C LEU A 21 -22.34 11.12 -7.15
N GLU A 22 -22.46 12.41 -7.45
CA GLU A 22 -23.60 13.31 -7.27
C GLU A 22 -24.97 12.73 -7.75
N PRO A 23 -26.10 13.16 -7.16
CA PRO A 23 -27.42 12.66 -7.51
C PRO A 23 -27.92 13.26 -8.83
N GLY A 24 -27.70 12.56 -9.95
CA GLY A 24 -28.23 13.05 -11.23
C GLY A 24 -27.97 12.25 -12.52
N ALA A 25 -27.30 11.09 -12.49
CA ALA A 25 -27.07 10.30 -13.71
C ALA A 25 -27.94 9.05 -13.73
N VAL A 26 -29.02 9.10 -14.51
CA VAL A 26 -29.86 7.94 -14.84
C VAL A 26 -29.03 6.95 -15.68
N LEU A 27 -28.62 5.84 -15.08
CA LEU A 27 -28.05 4.69 -15.78
C LEU A 27 -28.99 3.49 -15.63
N ARG A 28 -29.33 2.91 -16.78
CA ARG A 28 -30.31 1.83 -16.99
C ARG A 28 -30.14 0.69 -15.98
N GLN A 29 -31.26 0.27 -15.37
CA GLN A 29 -31.34 -0.96 -14.57
C GLN A 29 -31.02 -2.18 -15.44
N GLY A 30 -29.80 -2.68 -15.33
CA GLY A 30 -29.50 -4.08 -15.57
C GLY A 30 -29.75 -4.84 -14.27
N THR A 31 -30.64 -5.84 -14.31
CA THR A 31 -30.95 -6.72 -13.18
C THR A 31 -29.67 -7.39 -12.67
N ALA A 32 -29.21 -6.99 -11.49
CA ALA A 32 -28.11 -7.66 -10.80
C ALA A 32 -28.59 -9.03 -10.30
N ALA A 33 -28.24 -10.08 -11.03
CA ALA A 33 -28.28 -11.43 -10.51
C ALA A 33 -27.28 -11.53 -9.35
N SER A 34 -27.74 -12.05 -8.21
CA SER A 34 -26.92 -12.40 -7.06
C SER A 34 -25.94 -13.51 -7.46
N SER A 35 -24.78 -13.13 -8.00
CA SER A 35 -23.69 -14.07 -8.23
C SER A 35 -22.79 -14.10 -6.99
N SER A 36 -22.99 -15.14 -6.18
CA SER A 36 -21.99 -15.61 -5.23
C SER A 36 -20.72 -15.93 -6.03
N SER A 37 -19.74 -15.02 -6.01
CA SER A 37 -18.54 -15.17 -6.83
C SER A 37 -17.76 -16.40 -6.36
N ALA A 38 -17.61 -17.38 -7.26
CA ALA A 38 -16.97 -18.67 -7.03
C ALA A 38 -15.53 -18.55 -6.48
N PRO A 39 -14.99 -19.55 -5.74
CA PRO A 39 -13.65 -19.57 -5.13
C PRO A 39 -12.54 -19.12 -6.09
N TYR A 40 -11.34 -18.79 -5.57
CA TYR A 40 -10.10 -18.88 -6.37
C TYR A 40 -9.87 -20.38 -6.64
N ALA A 41 -10.84 -21.00 -7.30
CA ALA A 41 -10.73 -22.33 -7.79
C ALA A 41 -9.65 -22.26 -8.87
N SER A 42 -8.91 -23.35 -9.00
CA SER A 42 -8.34 -23.65 -10.31
C SER A 42 -9.41 -23.41 -11.39
N VAL A 43 -9.00 -23.11 -12.61
CA VAL A 43 -9.91 -22.98 -13.78
C VAL A 43 -10.90 -24.16 -13.85
N ASP A 44 -10.55 -25.27 -13.21
CA ASP A 44 -11.23 -26.56 -13.17
C ASP A 44 -12.12 -26.79 -11.92
N GLY A 45 -12.35 -25.78 -11.07
CA GLY A 45 -13.23 -25.92 -9.89
C GLY A 45 -12.60 -26.67 -8.69
N LYS A 46 -11.36 -27.15 -8.81
CA LYS A 46 -10.65 -27.90 -7.75
C LYS A 46 -9.93 -26.94 -6.79
N THR A 47 -9.84 -27.35 -5.52
CA THR A 47 -8.99 -26.68 -4.53
C THR A 47 -7.55 -26.62 -5.05
N ASN A 48 -7.03 -25.41 -5.20
CA ASN A 48 -5.64 -25.23 -5.63
C ASN A 48 -4.68 -25.82 -4.57
N SER A 49 -3.44 -26.09 -4.97
CA SER A 49 -2.42 -26.67 -4.08
C SER A 49 -2.28 -25.87 -2.78
N TYR A 50 -2.43 -24.55 -2.87
CA TYR A 50 -2.38 -23.65 -1.74
C TYR A 50 -3.51 -23.90 -0.72
N GLY A 51 -4.77 -23.98 -1.16
CA GLY A 51 -5.93 -24.20 -0.29
C GLY A 51 -5.92 -25.55 0.41
N ARG A 52 -5.27 -26.56 -0.18
CA ARG A 52 -5.05 -27.87 0.46
C ARG A 52 -4.12 -27.79 1.67
N VAL A 53 -3.09 -26.95 1.62
CA VAL A 53 -2.07 -26.84 2.68
C VAL A 53 -2.45 -25.80 3.72
N HIS A 54 -3.11 -24.73 3.30
CA HIS A 54 -3.30 -23.52 4.11
C HIS A 54 -4.76 -23.21 4.45
N GLY A 55 -5.70 -24.03 3.96
CA GLY A 55 -7.14 -23.80 4.11
C GLY A 55 -7.65 -22.71 3.17
N ALA A 56 -8.94 -22.38 3.30
CA ALA A 56 -9.56 -21.31 2.53
C ALA A 56 -8.95 -19.94 2.89
N VAL A 57 -8.73 -19.10 1.87
CA VAL A 57 -8.36 -17.69 2.05
C VAL A 57 -9.66 -16.90 2.21
N SER A 58 -9.77 -16.10 3.28
CA SER A 58 -10.91 -15.21 3.49
C SER A 58 -11.05 -14.26 2.31
N ARG A 59 -12.28 -14.09 1.83
CA ARG A 59 -12.63 -13.16 0.74
C ARG A 59 -13.34 -11.92 1.22
N GLU A 60 -13.67 -11.91 2.50
CA GLU A 60 -14.21 -10.72 3.13
C GLU A 60 -13.18 -9.60 3.06
N PRO A 61 -13.62 -8.35 2.83
CA PRO A 61 -12.73 -7.20 2.88
C PRO A 61 -11.96 -7.15 4.21
N ALA A 62 -10.69 -6.70 4.17
CA ALA A 62 -9.96 -6.47 5.41
C ALA A 62 -10.68 -5.43 6.27
N GLN A 63 -10.72 -5.71 7.56
CA GLN A 63 -10.94 -4.69 8.56
C GLN A 63 -9.59 -4.06 8.90
N TRP A 64 -9.48 -2.75 8.71
CA TRP A 64 -8.25 -1.99 8.94
C TRP A 64 -8.31 -1.23 10.26
N ARG A 65 -7.26 -1.38 11.08
CA ARG A 65 -7.03 -0.52 12.23
C ARG A 65 -5.98 0.54 11.87
N ARG A 66 -6.37 1.80 11.94
CA ARG A 66 -5.47 2.97 11.78
C ARG A 66 -4.43 3.04 12.90
N VAL A 67 -3.20 3.42 12.54
CA VAL A 67 -2.11 3.73 13.46
C VAL A 67 -1.67 5.17 13.17
N PRO A 68 -2.30 6.17 13.80
CA PRO A 68 -2.11 7.58 13.43
C PRO A 68 -0.80 8.19 13.93
N VAL A 69 -0.16 7.54 14.91
CA VAL A 69 1.08 8.01 15.55
C VAL A 69 2.11 6.91 15.48
N VAL A 70 3.29 7.23 14.94
CA VAL A 70 4.45 6.34 14.88
C VAL A 70 5.67 7.16 15.29
N ASN A 71 6.61 6.56 16.03
CA ASN A 71 7.78 7.28 16.54
C ASN A 71 7.43 8.57 17.33
N ARG A 72 6.33 8.54 18.10
CA ARG A 72 5.77 9.68 18.88
C ARG A 72 5.32 10.89 18.05
N GLU A 73 5.14 10.70 16.75
CA GLU A 73 4.77 11.74 15.79
C GLU A 73 3.48 11.37 15.07
N THR A 74 2.58 12.34 14.89
CA THR A 74 1.36 12.15 14.09
C THR A 74 1.72 12.11 12.61
N LEU A 75 1.20 11.12 11.90
CA LEU A 75 1.39 10.99 10.45
C LEU A 75 0.51 11.99 9.71
N THR A 76 1.08 12.68 8.73
CA THR A 76 0.40 13.73 7.96
C THR A 76 0.40 13.44 6.46
N ASP A 77 1.52 12.95 5.94
CA ASP A 77 1.73 12.63 4.53
C ASP A 77 1.55 11.11 4.26
N VAL A 78 1.36 10.29 5.31
CA VAL A 78 1.23 8.83 5.22
C VAL A 78 0.03 8.33 6.02
N ILE A 79 -0.76 7.43 5.44
CA ILE A 79 -1.76 6.65 6.18
C ILE A 79 -1.15 5.28 6.48
N TYR A 80 -1.15 4.90 7.76
CA TYR A 80 -0.65 3.61 8.22
C TYR A 80 -1.76 2.79 8.89
N GLU A 81 -1.95 1.57 8.41
CA GLU A 81 -3.05 0.69 8.83
C GLU A 81 -2.54 -0.75 9.00
N LYS A 82 -3.13 -1.49 9.95
CA LYS A 82 -2.87 -2.93 10.15
C LYS A 82 -4.19 -3.69 10.03
N ALA A 83 -4.20 -4.74 9.21
CA ALA A 83 -5.37 -5.59 9.03
C ALA A 83 -5.62 -6.43 10.29
N VAL A 84 -6.86 -6.42 10.79
CA VAL A 84 -7.26 -7.19 11.97
C VAL A 84 -7.31 -8.67 11.60
N GLY A 85 -6.49 -9.49 12.27
CA GLY A 85 -6.48 -10.96 12.11
C GLY A 85 -5.67 -11.51 10.92
N GLU A 86 -5.20 -10.67 10.00
CA GLU A 86 -4.61 -11.12 8.73
C GLU A 86 -3.07 -10.97 8.65
N GLY A 87 -2.44 -10.27 9.60
CA GLY A 87 -1.00 -10.08 9.66
C GLY A 87 -0.43 -9.23 8.52
N ILE A 88 -1.20 -8.24 8.08
CA ILE A 88 -0.87 -7.36 6.96
C ILE A 88 -0.79 -5.93 7.47
N ALA A 89 0.30 -5.24 7.13
CA ALA A 89 0.41 -3.80 7.28
C ALA A 89 0.18 -3.13 5.91
N LYS A 90 -0.47 -1.97 5.90
CA LYS A 90 -0.67 -1.16 4.69
C LYS A 90 -0.14 0.25 4.96
N ILE A 91 0.80 0.66 4.13
CA ILE A 91 1.46 1.96 4.15
C ILE A 91 1.03 2.68 2.87
N THR A 92 0.39 3.84 3.02
CA THR A 92 -0.19 4.60 1.92
C THR A 92 0.38 6.01 1.90
N ILE A 93 0.99 6.45 0.79
CA ILE A 93 1.32 7.87 0.61
C ILE A 93 0.01 8.65 0.47
N ASN A 94 -0.17 9.70 1.26
CA ASN A 94 -1.41 10.47 1.37
C ASN A 94 -1.20 11.93 0.95
N ARG A 95 -0.81 12.13 -0.31
CA ARG A 95 -0.68 13.45 -0.95
C ARG A 95 -1.30 13.46 -2.35
N PRO A 96 -2.56 13.02 -2.52
CA PRO A 96 -3.17 12.82 -3.84
C PRO A 96 -3.22 14.10 -4.70
N GLU A 97 -3.32 15.26 -4.07
CA GLU A 97 -3.27 16.58 -4.69
C GLU A 97 -1.94 16.86 -5.42
N LYS A 98 -0.84 16.24 -4.98
CA LYS A 98 0.47 16.26 -5.64
C LYS A 98 0.79 14.95 -6.36
N ARG A 99 -0.22 14.14 -6.70
CA ARG A 99 -0.05 12.80 -7.30
C ARG A 99 0.85 11.91 -6.45
N ASN A 100 0.71 12.01 -5.13
CA ASN A 100 1.51 11.28 -4.15
C ASN A 100 3.02 11.50 -4.30
N ALA A 101 3.43 12.73 -4.67
CA ALA A 101 4.83 13.13 -4.64
C ALA A 101 5.36 13.13 -3.19
N PHE A 102 6.57 12.62 -2.96
CA PHE A 102 7.18 12.62 -1.63
C PHE A 102 8.06 13.86 -1.41
N ARG A 103 7.89 14.50 -0.25
CA ARG A 103 8.85 15.47 0.31
C ARG A 103 9.66 14.81 1.44
N PRO A 104 10.69 15.47 2.01
CA PRO A 104 11.50 14.85 3.07
C PRO A 104 10.69 14.33 4.27
N ARG A 105 9.62 15.04 4.68
CA ARG A 105 8.68 14.58 5.72
C ARG A 105 7.98 13.28 5.32
N THR A 106 7.45 13.19 4.10
CA THR A 106 6.83 11.97 3.58
C THR A 106 7.77 10.78 3.68
N VAL A 107 9.03 10.95 3.25
CA VAL A 107 10.03 9.87 3.29
C VAL A 107 10.34 9.46 4.74
N GLN A 108 10.42 10.41 5.65
CA GLN A 108 10.63 10.14 7.07
C GLN A 108 9.47 9.36 7.69
N GLU A 109 8.23 9.78 7.43
CA GLU A 109 7.02 9.07 7.89
C GLU A 109 6.95 7.64 7.32
N LEU A 110 7.26 7.46 6.03
CA LEU A 110 7.37 6.13 5.42
C LEU A 110 8.42 5.29 6.16
N SER A 111 9.59 5.86 6.44
CA SER A 111 10.66 5.15 7.15
C SER A 111 10.23 4.69 8.55
N TRP A 112 9.49 5.52 9.28
CA TRP A 112 8.92 5.16 10.58
C TRP A 112 7.92 4.01 10.46
N CYS A 113 6.99 4.08 9.50
CA CYS A 113 5.99 3.04 9.28
C CYS A 113 6.62 1.70 8.87
N PHE A 114 7.63 1.72 7.99
CA PHE A 114 8.38 0.51 7.64
C PHE A 114 9.18 -0.05 8.82
N GLY A 115 9.70 0.81 9.70
CA GLY A 115 10.36 0.40 10.95
C GLY A 115 9.39 -0.27 11.93
N ASP A 116 8.23 0.34 12.18
CA ASP A 116 7.19 -0.26 13.01
C ASP A 116 6.71 -1.60 12.43
N ALA A 117 6.45 -1.64 11.12
CA ALA A 117 6.04 -2.87 10.43
C ALA A 117 7.11 -3.96 10.47
N ARG A 118 8.40 -3.60 10.49
CA ARG A 118 9.52 -4.55 10.64
C ARG A 118 9.48 -5.24 12.00
N ASP A 119 9.29 -4.47 13.06
CA ASP A 119 9.45 -4.94 14.44
C ASP A 119 8.15 -5.50 15.04
N ASP A 120 7.00 -5.31 14.38
CA ASP A 120 5.74 -5.91 14.81
C ASP A 120 5.66 -7.41 14.47
N PRO A 121 5.69 -8.35 15.44
CA PRO A 121 5.65 -9.78 15.17
C PRO A 121 4.32 -10.27 14.56
N GLN A 122 3.24 -9.49 14.66
CA GLN A 122 1.95 -9.80 14.03
C GLN A 122 1.96 -9.48 12.53
N VAL A 123 2.77 -8.52 12.09
CA VAL A 123 2.91 -8.17 10.68
C VAL A 123 3.82 -9.16 9.99
N GLY A 124 3.32 -9.72 8.89
CA GLY A 124 4.03 -10.68 8.09
C GLY A 124 4.29 -10.27 6.64
N VAL A 125 3.55 -9.28 6.13
CA VAL A 125 3.68 -8.72 4.78
C VAL A 125 3.22 -7.27 4.82
N ILE A 126 3.76 -6.46 3.91
CA ILE A 126 3.47 -5.03 3.83
C ILE A 126 2.91 -4.70 2.45
N ILE A 127 1.75 -4.05 2.40
CA ILE A 127 1.25 -3.36 1.21
C ILE A 127 1.81 -1.95 1.22
N PHE A 128 2.38 -1.52 0.10
CA PHE A 128 2.79 -0.15 -0.12
C PHE A 128 2.01 0.44 -1.28
N THR A 129 1.30 1.55 -1.08
CA THR A 129 0.40 2.15 -2.08
C THR A 129 0.37 3.67 -2.04
N GLY A 130 -0.31 4.28 -2.99
CA GLY A 130 -0.71 5.70 -2.97
C GLY A 130 -2.20 5.86 -2.65
N ALA A 131 -2.58 6.99 -2.05
CA ALA A 131 -3.96 7.35 -1.81
C ALA A 131 -4.67 7.72 -3.12
N GLY A 132 -5.94 7.31 -3.24
CA GLY A 132 -6.73 7.51 -4.46
C GLY A 132 -6.35 6.56 -5.58
N THR A 133 -6.92 6.78 -6.76
CA THR A 133 -6.76 5.88 -7.93
C THR A 133 -5.84 6.44 -9.02
N LEU A 134 -5.47 7.72 -8.91
CA LEU A 134 -4.79 8.44 -9.98
C LEU A 134 -3.28 8.23 -9.98
N ALA A 135 -2.66 8.05 -8.82
CA ALA A 135 -1.21 7.89 -8.71
C ALA A 135 -0.81 7.01 -7.54
N PHE A 136 0.12 6.09 -7.76
CA PHE A 136 0.87 5.43 -6.72
C PHE A 136 1.85 6.44 -6.11
N CYS A 137 2.71 7.00 -6.95
CA CYS A 137 3.70 8.01 -6.57
C CYS A 137 4.31 8.65 -7.82
N SER A 138 4.34 9.99 -7.86
CA SER A 138 4.97 10.76 -8.95
C SER A 138 6.46 11.05 -8.73
N GLY A 139 7.07 10.53 -7.65
CA GLY A 139 8.46 10.75 -7.29
C GLY A 139 8.64 11.89 -6.30
N GLY A 140 9.82 12.51 -6.28
CA GLY A 140 10.10 13.58 -5.33
C GLY A 140 9.40 14.87 -5.74
N ASP A 141 8.81 15.54 -4.75
CA ASP A 141 8.06 16.79 -4.91
C ASP A 141 8.99 17.91 -5.42
N GLN A 142 8.73 18.37 -6.65
CA GLN A 142 9.58 19.35 -7.30
C GLN A 142 9.47 20.75 -6.68
N GLU A 143 8.40 21.05 -5.91
CA GLU A 143 8.24 22.37 -5.27
C GLU A 143 9.26 22.61 -4.16
N VAL A 144 9.74 21.54 -3.52
CA VAL A 144 10.73 21.62 -2.44
C VAL A 144 12.14 21.21 -2.90
N ARG A 145 12.36 21.10 -4.22
CA ARG A 145 13.67 20.71 -4.76
C ARG A 145 14.59 21.93 -4.87
N GLY A 146 15.70 21.89 -4.14
CA GLY A 146 16.81 22.84 -4.23
C GLY A 146 18.03 22.28 -4.94
N LYS A 147 19.13 23.05 -4.97
CA LYS A 147 20.41 22.65 -5.60
C LYS A 147 21.01 21.39 -4.97
N GLY A 148 20.82 21.18 -3.67
CA GLY A 148 21.39 20.06 -2.92
C GLY A 148 20.48 18.84 -2.73
N GLY A 149 19.28 18.83 -3.33
CA GLY A 149 18.26 17.79 -3.10
C GLY A 149 16.93 18.38 -2.66
N TYR A 150 16.11 17.57 -1.99
CA TYR A 150 14.80 17.98 -1.48
C TYR A 150 14.95 18.60 -0.09
N VAL A 151 14.44 19.82 0.09
CA VAL A 151 14.63 20.62 1.30
C VAL A 151 13.49 20.35 2.29
N GLY A 152 13.85 19.98 3.52
CA GLY A 152 12.88 19.79 4.61
C GLY A 152 12.49 21.10 5.28
N GLU A 153 11.56 21.03 6.23
CA GLU A 153 11.13 22.18 7.04
C GLU A 153 12.28 22.73 7.92
N ASP A 154 13.29 21.90 8.19
CA ASP A 154 14.52 22.27 8.88
C ASP A 154 15.57 22.95 7.98
N GLY A 155 15.25 23.19 6.70
CA GLY A 155 16.14 23.82 5.74
C GLY A 155 17.27 22.92 5.21
N ILE A 156 17.32 21.65 5.62
CA ILE A 156 18.38 20.73 5.23
C ILE A 156 17.97 19.98 3.95
N ALA A 157 18.80 20.08 2.91
CA ALA A 157 18.61 19.37 1.65
C ALA A 157 18.98 17.87 1.80
N ARG A 158 18.13 17.00 1.27
CA ARG A 158 18.26 15.54 1.41
C ARG A 158 17.93 14.78 0.13
N LEU A 159 18.48 13.58 0.03
CA LEU A 159 18.06 12.51 -0.87
C LEU A 159 17.69 11.26 -0.06
N ASN A 160 17.04 11.45 1.09
CA ASN A 160 16.73 10.40 2.08
C ASN A 160 15.82 9.28 1.54
N VAL A 161 15.23 9.45 0.35
CA VAL A 161 14.54 8.35 -0.34
C VAL A 161 15.48 7.18 -0.64
N LEU A 162 16.78 7.42 -0.80
CA LEU A 162 17.78 6.36 -0.98
C LEU A 162 17.89 5.48 0.27
N ASP A 163 17.86 6.07 1.46
CA ASP A 163 17.87 5.33 2.72
C ASP A 163 16.60 4.49 2.88
N LEU A 164 15.44 5.05 2.49
CA LEU A 164 14.17 4.32 2.46
C LEU A 164 14.21 3.12 1.49
N GLN A 165 14.81 3.28 0.30
CA GLN A 165 14.97 2.18 -0.65
C GLN A 165 15.82 1.04 -0.07
N VAL A 166 16.94 1.38 0.59
CA VAL A 166 17.78 0.39 1.29
C VAL A 166 17.02 -0.27 2.44
N GLN A 167 16.25 0.50 3.20
CA GLN A 167 15.41 -0.02 4.28
C GLN A 167 14.42 -1.05 3.75
N ILE A 168 13.67 -0.73 2.70
CA ILE A 168 12.70 -1.64 2.08
C ILE A 168 13.41 -2.90 1.59
N ARG A 169 14.55 -2.75 0.91
CA ARG A 169 15.32 -3.89 0.38
C ARG A 169 15.88 -4.83 1.46
N ARG A 170 16.09 -4.33 2.68
CA ARG A 170 16.62 -5.08 3.82
C ARG A 170 15.53 -5.60 4.78
N LEU A 171 14.25 -5.40 4.47
CA LEU A 171 13.18 -5.89 5.33
C LEU A 171 13.14 -7.42 5.37
N PRO A 172 12.96 -8.04 6.54
CA PRO A 172 12.76 -9.49 6.66
C PRO A 172 11.30 -9.89 6.38
N LYS A 173 10.52 -9.03 5.71
CA LYS A 173 9.09 -9.21 5.43
C LYS A 173 8.82 -8.77 4.00
N PRO A 174 8.07 -9.55 3.19
CA PRO A 174 7.79 -9.16 1.82
C PRO A 174 7.03 -7.83 1.74
N VAL A 175 7.39 -7.00 0.78
CA VAL A 175 6.71 -5.74 0.45
C VAL A 175 6.08 -5.85 -0.92
N VAL A 176 4.78 -5.59 -1.00
CA VAL A 176 4.01 -5.60 -2.24
C VAL A 176 3.58 -4.18 -2.56
N ALA A 177 4.08 -3.65 -3.68
CA ALA A 177 3.58 -2.41 -4.25
C ALA A 177 2.20 -2.65 -4.87
N MET A 178 1.21 -1.89 -4.41
CA MET A 178 -0.12 -1.81 -5.00
C MET A 178 -0.18 -0.55 -5.84
N VAL A 179 -0.07 -0.68 -7.17
CA VAL A 179 0.11 0.46 -8.06
C VAL A 179 -1.21 0.81 -8.75
N ALA A 180 -1.88 1.85 -8.25
CA ALA A 180 -2.99 2.49 -8.96
C ALA A 180 -2.50 3.75 -9.68
N GLY A 181 -2.68 3.81 -11.00
CA GLY A 181 -2.35 5.00 -11.80
C GLY A 181 -0.84 5.27 -11.93
N TYR A 182 -0.43 6.53 -11.88
CA TYR A 182 0.95 6.95 -12.14
C TYR A 182 1.98 6.43 -11.12
N ALA A 183 3.03 5.77 -11.62
CA ALA A 183 4.26 5.46 -10.90
C ALA A 183 5.46 6.01 -11.70
N VAL A 184 5.91 7.23 -11.38
CA VAL A 184 6.82 8.02 -12.23
C VAL A 184 8.06 8.46 -11.44
N GLY A 185 9.21 8.55 -12.11
CA GLY A 185 10.45 9.06 -11.53
C GLY A 185 10.88 8.28 -10.29
N GLY A 186 11.06 8.97 -9.15
CA GLY A 186 11.36 8.30 -7.88
C GLY A 186 10.26 7.30 -7.45
N GLY A 187 9.00 7.55 -7.81
CA GLY A 187 7.90 6.62 -7.56
C GLY A 187 7.96 5.36 -8.42
N HIS A 188 8.55 5.46 -9.63
CA HIS A 188 8.85 4.29 -10.45
C HIS A 188 9.91 3.40 -9.77
N ILE A 189 10.94 4.00 -9.16
CA ILE A 189 11.93 3.23 -8.39
C ILE A 189 11.31 2.57 -7.17
N LEU A 190 10.41 3.27 -6.46
CA LEU A 190 9.80 2.77 -5.23
C LEU A 190 8.96 1.49 -5.42
N HIS A 191 8.26 1.32 -6.55
CA HIS A 191 7.59 0.03 -6.81
C HIS A 191 8.59 -1.04 -7.26
N MET A 192 9.60 -0.69 -8.07
CA MET A 192 10.59 -1.67 -8.56
C MET A 192 11.45 -2.30 -7.44
N ILE A 193 11.68 -1.57 -6.35
CA ILE A 193 12.43 -2.08 -5.20
C ILE A 193 11.58 -2.90 -4.22
N CYS A 194 10.25 -2.89 -4.36
CA CYS A 194 9.38 -3.82 -3.67
C CYS A 194 9.59 -5.24 -4.22
N ASP A 195 9.23 -6.25 -3.44
CA ASP A 195 9.42 -7.65 -3.85
C ASP A 195 8.46 -8.05 -4.97
N LEU A 196 7.26 -7.47 -4.96
CA LEU A 196 6.19 -7.69 -5.95
C LEU A 196 5.47 -6.38 -6.24
N THR A 197 4.96 -6.25 -7.46
CA THR A 197 4.08 -5.15 -7.87
C THR A 197 2.80 -5.73 -8.47
N LEU A 198 1.65 -5.24 -8.01
CA LEU A 198 0.32 -5.52 -8.55
C LEU A 198 -0.32 -4.24 -9.10
#